data_AF-A0A8X7MT74-F1
#
_entry.id   AF-A0A8X7MT74-F1
#
_cell.length_a   1.000
_cell.length_b   1.000
_cell.length_c   1.000
_cell.angle_alpha   90.00
_cell.angle_beta   90.00
_cell.angle_gamma   90.00
#
_symmetry.space_group_name_H-M   'P 1'
#
loop_
_entity.id
_entity.type
_entity.pdbx_description
1 polymer ?
#
loop_
_entity_poly.entity_id
_entity_poly.type
_entity_poly.pdbx_seq_one_letter_code
_entity_poly.pdbx_strand_id
1 'polypeptide(L)'
;MSNPSPHLFKREASERRSTSSSEHKTNEEDPGTFKRAEEKNGDRDEDDGGPRQQLAAGQENNIESGDGKDEGQGEAIQNTSTASPDGRGMGPSFLHQRLAIRYLPIPLIVTSIATGLLDVATYADFFAFASNQTGNQIVLFVALFIDISQSASALLSGVSLASFCFFALIFGQLSNRVTTNGPRTRWWLFVCGIIQALMVLVVAILVVTGLWKAEGNRYDAAKILTLLGGSGGIQVVNAKLSSVAEIPTAVVTSPWVELLSDPHLFSPHIFTKEVRSRNLRAMHIGGLMLGSVIGGLIRKYAGSAPIIFLTAGIKILIACMFLVLPGDA
;
A
#
# COMPACT_ATOMS: atom_id res chain seq x y z
N MET A 1 -63.86 20.25 28.79
CA MET A 1 -64.09 19.93 27.36
C MET A 1 -63.73 18.46 27.11
N SER A 2 -64.21 17.87 26.01
CA SER A 2 -64.34 16.41 25.86
C SER A 2 -63.11 15.69 25.32
N ASN A 3 -62.89 14.47 25.82
CA ASN A 3 -61.95 13.48 25.29
C ASN A 3 -62.45 12.97 23.90
N PRO A 4 -61.62 12.92 22.83
CA PRO A 4 -62.07 12.48 21.51
C PRO A 4 -62.30 10.96 21.41
N SER A 5 -63.39 10.56 20.74
CA SER A 5 -63.85 9.17 20.67
C SER A 5 -63.07 8.30 19.65
N PRO A 6 -62.97 6.97 19.83
CA PRO A 6 -62.06 6.09 19.05
C PRO A 6 -62.38 5.87 17.56
N HIS A 7 -63.37 6.58 16.99
CA HIS A 7 -63.92 6.25 15.66
C HIS A 7 -63.13 6.82 14.47
N LEU A 8 -62.28 7.84 14.69
CA LEU A 8 -61.43 8.41 13.63
C LEU A 8 -60.38 7.39 13.12
N PHE A 9 -59.75 6.65 14.04
CA PHE A 9 -58.66 5.71 13.75
C PHE A 9 -59.05 4.55 12.79
N LYS A 10 -60.35 4.29 12.61
CA LYS A 10 -60.84 3.23 11.70
C LYS A 10 -60.99 3.66 10.24
N ARG A 11 -61.02 4.96 9.91
CA ARG A 11 -61.10 5.42 8.51
C ARG A 11 -59.75 5.40 7.81
N GLU A 12 -58.72 6.01 8.39
CA GLU A 12 -57.36 6.00 7.83
C GLU A 12 -56.79 4.59 7.65
N ALA A 13 -57.21 3.64 8.51
CA ALA A 13 -56.84 2.23 8.41
C ALA A 13 -57.51 1.49 7.23
N SER A 14 -58.64 1.99 6.70
CA SER A 14 -59.28 1.42 5.50
C SER A 14 -58.67 1.94 4.21
N GLU A 15 -58.41 3.26 4.11
CA GLU A 15 -57.85 3.86 2.89
C GLU A 15 -56.41 3.36 2.60
N ARG A 16 -55.61 3.12 3.65
CA ARG A 16 -54.27 2.50 3.54
C ARG A 16 -54.30 1.02 3.13
N ARG A 17 -55.45 0.35 3.13
CA ARG A 17 -55.59 -1.02 2.57
C ARG A 17 -55.93 -1.04 1.09
N SER A 18 -56.69 -0.05 0.59
CA SER A 18 -57.03 0.06 -0.84
C SER A 18 -55.80 0.29 -1.74
N THR A 19 -54.81 1.05 -1.29
CA THR A 19 -53.59 1.36 -2.07
C THR A 19 -52.53 0.26 -2.05
N SER A 20 -52.76 -0.86 -1.34
CA SER A 20 -51.79 -1.97 -1.20
C SER A 20 -52.08 -3.16 -2.12
N SER A 21 -53.05 -3.04 -3.04
CA SER A 21 -53.66 -4.18 -3.74
C SER A 21 -53.50 -4.17 -5.27
N SER A 22 -52.61 -3.33 -5.82
CA SER A 22 -52.54 -3.06 -7.27
C SER A 22 -51.12 -3.04 -7.86
N GLU A 23 -50.22 -3.93 -7.41
CA GLU A 23 -48.91 -4.12 -8.07
C GLU A 23 -48.31 -5.53 -7.82
N HIS A 24 -49.12 -6.59 -7.97
CA HIS A 24 -48.62 -7.97 -7.92
C HIS A 24 -49.41 -8.95 -8.81
N LYS A 25 -48.82 -9.27 -9.98
CA LYS A 25 -49.18 -10.24 -11.05
C LYS A 25 -48.58 -9.67 -12.36
N THR A 26 -47.89 -10.38 -13.25
CA THR A 26 -47.28 -11.73 -13.33
C THR A 26 -45.96 -11.55 -14.12
N ASN A 27 -44.98 -12.47 -14.22
CA ASN A 27 -45.03 -13.90 -14.57
C ASN A 27 -43.93 -14.70 -13.85
N GLU A 28 -44.26 -15.96 -13.53
CA GLU A 28 -43.29 -17.04 -13.37
C GLU A 28 -43.18 -17.77 -14.72
N GLU A 29 -41.97 -18.14 -15.14
CA GLU A 29 -41.71 -19.23 -16.09
C GLU A 29 -40.48 -20.03 -15.64
N ASP A 30 -40.37 -21.27 -16.14
CA ASP A 30 -39.75 -22.43 -15.47
C ASP A 30 -38.20 -22.50 -15.58
N PRO A 31 -37.46 -22.98 -14.56
CA PRO A 31 -36.00 -22.93 -14.55
C PRO A 31 -35.37 -24.18 -15.20
N GLY A 32 -35.23 -24.20 -16.54
CA GLY A 32 -34.52 -25.30 -17.19
C GLY A 32 -34.16 -25.15 -18.67
N THR A 33 -32.86 -24.96 -18.96
CA THR A 33 -32.08 -25.70 -19.99
C THR A 33 -30.63 -25.19 -20.02
N PHE A 34 -29.68 -25.98 -19.54
CA PHE A 34 -28.25 -25.66 -19.59
C PHE A 34 -27.66 -26.11 -20.94
N LYS A 35 -27.72 -25.26 -21.99
CA LYS A 35 -27.22 -25.62 -23.32
C LYS A 35 -25.73 -25.31 -23.50
N ARG A 36 -24.93 -26.33 -23.25
CA ARG A 36 -23.55 -26.54 -23.72
C ARG A 36 -23.45 -26.23 -25.22
N ALA A 37 -22.51 -25.37 -25.60
CA ALA A 37 -22.04 -25.29 -26.98
C ALA A 37 -20.90 -26.31 -27.16
N GLU A 38 -21.04 -27.21 -28.12
CA GLU A 38 -20.02 -28.23 -28.42
C GLU A 38 -19.11 -27.80 -29.56
N GLU A 39 -17.95 -28.45 -29.64
CA GLU A 39 -16.98 -28.29 -30.72
C GLU A 39 -17.57 -28.67 -32.08
N LYS A 40 -17.10 -28.00 -33.13
CA LYS A 40 -16.93 -28.64 -34.43
C LYS A 40 -15.50 -28.44 -34.91
N ASN A 41 -14.90 -29.54 -35.31
CA ASN A 41 -13.52 -29.65 -35.80
C ASN A 41 -13.54 -30.47 -37.10
N GLY A 42 -12.50 -30.32 -37.93
CA GLY A 42 -12.40 -30.93 -39.25
C GLY A 42 -12.83 -29.99 -40.40
N ASP A 43 -12.09 -29.89 -41.50
CA ASP A 43 -10.77 -30.49 -41.74
C ASP A 43 -9.94 -29.74 -42.81
N ARG A 44 -8.72 -30.22 -43.04
CA ARG A 44 -7.60 -29.83 -43.95
C ARG A 44 -8.02 -29.48 -45.42
N ASP A 45 -7.21 -28.77 -46.24
CA ASP A 45 -5.82 -29.07 -46.72
C ASP A 45 -4.94 -27.78 -46.85
N GLU A 46 -3.64 -27.80 -46.52
CA GLU A 46 -2.41 -27.93 -47.37
C GLU A 46 -2.23 -26.88 -48.50
N ASP A 47 -1.09 -26.18 -48.66
CA ASP A 47 0.09 -25.93 -47.78
C ASP A 47 0.52 -24.43 -47.91
N ASP A 48 1.74 -23.88 -48.01
CA ASP A 48 3.18 -24.26 -48.14
C ASP A 48 4.04 -23.12 -47.51
N GLY A 49 5.35 -23.34 -47.30
CA GLY A 49 6.34 -22.26 -47.20
C GLY A 49 7.09 -22.14 -45.85
N GLY A 50 8.18 -22.91 -45.68
CA GLY A 50 9.10 -22.81 -44.53
C GLY A 50 10.20 -21.75 -44.67
N PRO A 51 11.36 -21.86 -43.98
CA PRO A 51 11.75 -22.88 -42.99
C PRO A 51 12.30 -22.30 -41.66
N ARG A 52 12.69 -23.18 -40.72
CA ARG A 52 13.46 -22.84 -39.50
C ARG A 52 14.96 -23.10 -39.69
N GLN A 53 15.81 -22.18 -39.21
CA GLN A 53 17.22 -22.42 -38.84
C GLN A 53 17.48 -21.69 -37.50
N GLN A 54 17.97 -22.38 -36.46
CA GLN A 54 19.39 -22.63 -36.14
C GLN A 54 20.14 -21.31 -35.85
N LEU A 55 20.57 -20.99 -34.62
CA LEU A 55 21.49 -21.71 -33.71
C LEU A 55 22.84 -22.03 -34.35
N ALA A 56 23.78 -21.12 -34.16
CA ALA A 56 25.24 -21.29 -34.24
C ALA A 56 25.80 -20.54 -33.00
N ALA A 57 26.84 -20.97 -32.28
CA ALA A 57 28.17 -21.44 -32.72
C ALA A 57 28.90 -20.38 -33.55
N GLY A 58 30.12 -19.96 -33.22
CA GLY A 58 30.97 -20.28 -32.08
C GLY A 58 32.40 -19.91 -32.44
N GLN A 59 33.21 -19.42 -31.48
CA GLN A 59 34.63 -19.16 -31.76
C GLN A 59 35.48 -19.27 -30.49
N GLU A 60 35.78 -20.52 -30.11
CA GLU A 60 37.04 -20.82 -29.44
C GLU A 60 38.19 -20.58 -30.44
N ASN A 61 39.36 -20.15 -29.94
CA ASN A 61 40.62 -20.30 -30.65
C ASN A 61 41.62 -20.96 -29.70
N ASN A 62 42.26 -22.03 -30.16
CA ASN A 62 43.25 -22.80 -29.41
C ASN A 62 44.49 -21.96 -29.11
N ILE A 63 45.05 -22.06 -27.90
CA ILE A 63 46.19 -22.93 -27.55
C ILE A 63 47.33 -22.83 -28.56
N GLU A 64 48.44 -22.23 -28.12
CA GLU A 64 49.77 -22.61 -28.55
C GLU A 64 50.63 -22.79 -27.29
N SER A 65 51.43 -23.87 -27.23
CA SER A 65 52.19 -24.26 -26.04
C SER A 65 53.68 -24.03 -26.25
N GLY A 66 54.31 -23.26 -25.36
CA GLY A 66 55.76 -23.07 -25.32
C GLY A 66 56.32 -23.50 -23.96
N ASP A 67 57.13 -24.55 -23.93
CA ASP A 67 57.94 -24.92 -22.76
C ASP A 67 59.24 -24.11 -22.75
N GLY A 68 59.75 -23.78 -21.57
CA GLY A 68 60.87 -22.86 -21.40
C GLY A 68 61.19 -22.57 -19.94
N LYS A 69 62.18 -23.28 -19.41
CA LYS A 69 62.83 -22.94 -18.13
C LYS A 69 63.93 -21.92 -18.37
N ASP A 70 64.10 -20.99 -17.44
CA ASP A 70 65.42 -20.55 -17.01
C ASP A 70 65.36 -19.96 -15.59
N GLU A 71 66.43 -20.12 -14.82
CA GLU A 71 66.58 -19.55 -13.47
C GLU A 71 67.45 -18.29 -13.54
N GLY A 72 66.98 -17.16 -12.99
CA GLY A 72 67.68 -15.88 -13.02
C GLY A 72 67.50 -15.09 -11.74
N GLN A 73 68.61 -14.63 -11.15
CA GLN A 73 68.63 -13.85 -9.89
C GLN A 73 68.52 -12.34 -10.20
N GLY A 74 67.81 -11.57 -9.37
CA GLY A 74 67.78 -10.10 -9.54
C GLY A 74 66.98 -9.32 -8.49
N GLU A 75 67.70 -8.46 -7.76
CA GLU A 75 67.29 -7.16 -7.19
C GLU A 75 65.96 -7.01 -6.41
N ALA A 76 66.11 -6.82 -5.09
CA ALA A 76 65.04 -6.34 -4.23
C ALA A 76 64.84 -4.81 -4.38
N ILE A 77 63.88 -4.39 -5.20
CA ILE A 77 63.52 -2.96 -5.34
C ILE A 77 62.73 -2.49 -4.11
N GLN A 78 63.44 -1.89 -3.16
CA GLN A 78 62.91 -1.35 -1.90
C GLN A 78 62.16 -0.01 -2.12
N ASN A 79 61.02 -0.07 -2.83
CA ASN A 79 60.19 1.11 -3.08
C ASN A 79 59.51 1.62 -1.80
N THR A 80 60.16 2.59 -1.17
CA THR A 80 59.65 3.39 -0.04
C THR A 80 58.52 4.32 -0.49
N SER A 81 57.33 3.76 -0.71
CA SER A 81 56.11 4.57 -0.86
C SER A 81 55.78 5.23 0.47
N THR A 82 55.76 6.56 0.50
CA THR A 82 55.47 7.35 1.70
C THR A 82 53.99 7.23 2.08
N ALA A 83 53.72 6.48 3.15
CA ALA A 83 52.39 6.39 3.75
C ALA A 83 51.94 7.78 4.23
N SER A 84 51.10 8.44 3.43
CA SER A 84 50.41 9.67 3.85
C SER A 84 49.51 9.36 5.04
N PRO A 85 49.53 10.17 6.11
CA PRO A 85 48.88 9.83 7.37
C PRO A 85 47.35 9.88 7.25
N ASP A 86 46.69 8.85 7.80
CA ASP A 86 45.32 8.85 8.33
C ASP A 86 44.35 9.83 7.64
N GLY A 87 44.11 9.60 6.35
CA GLY A 87 42.93 10.11 5.65
C GLY A 87 41.66 9.48 6.20
N ARG A 88 41.32 9.76 7.47
CA ARG A 88 40.08 9.34 8.13
C ARG A 88 38.92 10.01 7.43
N GLY A 89 38.41 9.36 6.39
CA GLY A 89 37.20 9.78 5.71
C GLY A 89 36.10 9.93 6.74
N MET A 90 35.68 11.18 6.99
CA MET A 90 34.64 11.50 7.95
C MET A 90 33.36 10.79 7.47
N GLY A 91 33.01 9.68 8.13
CA GLY A 91 31.85 8.88 7.76
C GLY A 91 30.59 9.76 7.70
N PRO A 92 29.60 9.42 6.85
CA PRO A 92 28.44 10.26 6.65
C PRO A 92 27.81 10.62 7.99
N SER A 93 27.71 11.92 8.27
CA SER A 93 27.20 12.44 9.55
C SER A 93 25.97 11.68 10.01
N PHE A 94 25.79 11.44 11.31
CA PHE A 94 24.77 10.55 11.88
C PHE A 94 23.39 10.61 11.19
N LEU A 95 22.91 11.82 10.88
CA LEU A 95 21.65 12.08 10.18
C LEU A 95 21.63 11.63 8.70
N HIS A 96 22.77 11.70 8.01
CA HIS A 96 23.01 11.25 6.63
C HIS A 96 23.43 9.77 6.51
N GLN A 97 23.64 9.07 7.62
CA GLN A 97 23.83 7.62 7.64
C GLN A 97 22.55 6.91 7.16
N ARG A 98 22.70 5.80 6.43
CA ARG A 98 21.58 4.95 5.97
C ARG A 98 21.12 4.04 7.11
N LEU A 99 19.82 3.82 7.29
CA LEU A 99 19.29 2.86 8.28
C LEU A 99 19.39 1.41 7.80
N ALA A 100 19.87 0.50 8.66
CA ALA A 100 20.14 -0.88 8.26
C ALA A 100 18.88 -1.71 8.01
N ILE A 101 18.88 -2.48 6.90
CA ILE A 101 17.74 -3.29 6.42
C ILE A 101 17.26 -4.32 7.46
N ARG A 102 18.12 -4.70 8.43
CA ARG A 102 17.75 -5.60 9.53
C ARG A 102 16.63 -5.02 10.41
N TYR A 103 16.60 -3.70 10.62
CA TYR A 103 15.71 -3.06 11.61
C TYR A 103 14.50 -2.34 10.99
N LEU A 104 14.55 -2.00 9.70
CA LEU A 104 13.45 -1.37 8.97
C LEU A 104 12.10 -2.13 8.96
N PRO A 105 12.02 -3.48 9.07
CA PRO A 105 10.72 -4.16 9.08
C PRO A 105 9.79 -3.77 10.23
N ILE A 106 10.32 -3.48 11.43
CA ILE A 106 9.50 -3.16 12.60
C ILE A 106 8.66 -1.89 12.38
N PRO A 107 9.24 -0.71 12.07
CA PRO A 107 8.44 0.48 11.80
C PRO A 107 7.49 0.30 10.60
N LEU A 108 7.85 -0.48 9.58
CA LEU A 108 6.97 -0.75 8.43
C LEU A 108 5.77 -1.65 8.79
N ILE A 109 5.92 -2.62 9.71
CA ILE A 109 4.80 -3.41 10.24
C ILE A 109 3.87 -2.52 11.10
N VAL A 110 4.43 -1.70 11.99
CA VAL A 110 3.63 -0.76 12.80
C VAL A 110 2.93 0.28 11.90
N THR A 111 3.59 0.72 10.82
CA THR A 111 2.97 1.56 9.78
C THR A 111 1.79 0.84 9.11
N SER A 112 1.89 -0.47 8.86
CA SER A 112 0.80 -1.27 8.26
C SER A 112 -0.43 -1.34 9.18
N ILE A 113 -0.22 -1.49 10.49
CA ILE A 113 -1.30 -1.42 11.50
C ILE A 113 -1.95 -0.03 11.48
N ALA A 114 -1.15 1.04 11.44
CA ALA A 114 -1.65 2.42 11.38
C ALA A 114 -2.46 2.71 10.10
N THR A 115 -2.04 2.15 8.95
CA THR A 115 -2.83 2.22 7.70
C THR A 115 -4.15 1.45 7.82
N GLY A 116 -4.17 0.29 8.47
CA GLY A 116 -5.41 -0.46 8.73
C GLY A 116 -6.41 0.33 9.58
N LEU A 117 -5.93 0.97 10.66
CA LEU A 117 -6.72 1.91 11.47
C LEU A 117 -7.31 3.04 10.62
N LEU A 118 -6.48 3.68 9.80
CA LEU A 118 -6.89 4.88 9.06
C LEU A 118 -7.87 4.56 7.93
N ASP A 119 -7.58 3.53 7.14
CA ASP A 119 -8.38 3.18 5.97
C ASP A 119 -9.78 2.64 6.34
N VAL A 120 -9.93 1.91 7.45
CA VAL A 120 -11.27 1.50 7.93
C VAL A 120 -12.07 2.70 8.44
N ALA A 121 -11.43 3.69 9.07
CA ALA A 121 -12.08 4.91 9.51
C ALA A 121 -12.53 5.78 8.34
N THR A 122 -11.67 6.02 7.34
CA THR A 122 -12.06 6.84 6.19
C THR A 122 -13.08 6.14 5.30
N TYR A 123 -13.00 4.81 5.14
CA TYR A 123 -13.98 4.09 4.36
C TYR A 123 -15.37 4.07 5.03
N ALA A 124 -15.43 3.97 6.37
CA ALA A 124 -16.69 4.04 7.11
C ALA A 124 -17.37 5.42 7.06
N ASP A 125 -16.60 6.51 7.00
CA ASP A 125 -17.13 7.88 6.99
C ASP A 125 -17.41 8.40 5.58
N PHE A 126 -16.55 8.07 4.62
CA PHE A 126 -16.46 8.73 3.32
C PHE A 126 -16.60 7.79 2.11
N PHE A 127 -16.70 6.47 2.36
CA PHE A 127 -16.64 5.41 1.33
C PHE A 127 -15.38 5.48 0.44
N ALA A 128 -14.30 6.03 0.97
CA ALA A 128 -13.02 6.22 0.29
C ALA A 128 -11.84 5.89 1.24
N PHE A 129 -10.80 5.25 0.71
CA PHE A 129 -9.62 4.85 1.46
C PHE A 129 -8.57 5.97 1.50
N ALA A 130 -7.83 6.12 2.61
CA ALA A 130 -6.67 7.02 2.63
C ALA A 130 -5.45 6.41 1.90
N SER A 131 -5.25 5.08 1.99
CA SER A 131 -4.01 4.43 1.54
C SER A 131 -4.24 3.42 0.40
N ASN A 132 -5.35 2.67 0.43
CA ASN A 132 -5.67 1.60 -0.53
C ASN A 132 -6.20 2.13 -1.88
N GLN A 133 -5.30 2.73 -2.66
CA GLN A 133 -5.66 3.43 -3.91
C GLN A 133 -6.26 2.54 -5.01
N THR A 134 -5.99 1.24 -5.03
CA THR A 134 -6.62 0.31 -6.01
C THR A 134 -8.15 0.31 -5.86
N GLY A 135 -8.67 0.39 -4.63
CA GLY A 135 -10.11 0.52 -4.39
C GLY A 135 -10.64 1.87 -4.87
N ASN A 136 -9.98 2.96 -4.47
CA ASN A 136 -10.36 4.31 -4.89
C ASN A 136 -10.40 4.49 -6.42
N GLN A 137 -9.44 3.89 -7.13
CA GLN A 137 -9.38 3.92 -8.59
C GLN A 137 -10.59 3.23 -9.21
N ILE A 138 -10.95 2.02 -8.73
CA ILE A 138 -12.12 1.29 -9.23
C ILE A 138 -13.40 2.10 -8.98
N VAL A 139 -13.59 2.62 -7.76
CA VAL A 139 -14.79 3.43 -7.41
C VAL A 139 -14.89 4.69 -8.27
N LEU A 140 -13.76 5.37 -8.54
CA LEU A 140 -13.71 6.55 -9.41
C LEU A 140 -14.14 6.24 -10.85
N PHE A 141 -13.59 5.18 -11.46
CA PHE A 141 -13.87 4.85 -12.87
C PHE A 141 -15.25 4.21 -13.06
N VAL A 142 -15.78 3.46 -12.09
CA VAL A 142 -17.13 2.90 -12.15
C VAL A 142 -18.20 4.01 -12.18
N ALA A 143 -17.99 5.11 -11.44
CA ALA A 143 -18.91 6.25 -11.42
C ALA A 143 -18.92 7.12 -12.70
N LEU A 144 -18.16 6.74 -13.73
CA LEU A 144 -18.32 7.30 -15.09
C LEU A 144 -19.46 6.61 -15.88
N PHE A 145 -19.91 5.44 -15.41
CA PHE A 145 -20.87 4.58 -16.12
C PHE A 145 -22.06 4.14 -15.26
N ILE A 146 -22.05 4.41 -13.95
CA ILE A 146 -23.11 4.06 -12.99
C ILE A 146 -23.65 5.33 -12.31
N ASP A 147 -24.93 5.30 -11.97
CA ASP A 147 -25.81 6.44 -11.70
C ASP A 147 -25.39 7.36 -10.52
N ILE A 148 -25.86 8.62 -10.60
CA ILE A 148 -25.38 9.82 -9.90
C ILE A 148 -25.35 9.70 -8.37
N SER A 149 -26.16 8.80 -7.80
CA SER A 149 -26.21 8.55 -6.34
C SER A 149 -24.85 8.18 -5.72
N GLN A 150 -23.96 7.51 -6.47
CA GLN A 150 -22.62 7.14 -6.00
C GLN A 150 -21.50 8.09 -6.45
N SER A 151 -21.77 9.09 -7.30
CA SER A 151 -20.73 10.02 -7.77
C SER A 151 -20.08 10.83 -6.63
N ALA A 152 -20.75 10.99 -5.48
CA ALA A 152 -20.22 11.71 -4.33
C ALA A 152 -19.03 11.01 -3.64
N SER A 153 -19.13 9.69 -3.40
CA SER A 153 -18.04 8.88 -2.84
C SER A 153 -16.93 8.63 -3.87
N ALA A 154 -17.29 8.53 -5.16
CA ALA A 154 -16.32 8.44 -6.25
C ALA A 154 -15.47 9.70 -6.39
N LEU A 155 -16.04 10.90 -6.25
CA LEU A 155 -15.26 12.14 -6.21
C LEU A 155 -14.31 12.21 -5.00
N LEU A 156 -14.73 11.73 -3.83
CA LEU A 156 -13.85 11.65 -2.64
C LEU A 156 -12.72 10.62 -2.82
N SER A 157 -13.03 9.48 -3.44
CA SER A 157 -12.04 8.48 -3.87
C SER A 157 -11.03 9.08 -4.86
N GLY A 158 -11.50 9.86 -5.84
CA GLY A 158 -10.66 10.58 -6.79
C GLY A 158 -9.77 11.64 -6.15
N VAL A 159 -10.28 12.40 -5.18
CA VAL A 159 -9.49 13.37 -4.39
C VAL A 159 -8.38 12.68 -3.60
N SER A 160 -8.67 11.55 -2.95
CA SER A 160 -7.63 10.78 -2.25
C SER A 160 -6.59 10.21 -3.22
N LEU A 161 -7.02 9.64 -4.35
CA LEU A 161 -6.13 9.09 -5.37
C LEU A 161 -5.22 10.18 -5.96
N ALA A 162 -5.78 11.33 -6.32
CA ALA A 162 -5.03 12.46 -6.85
C ALA A 162 -4.00 12.99 -5.83
N SER A 163 -4.39 13.16 -4.56
CA SER A 163 -3.48 13.63 -3.51
C SER A 163 -2.39 12.60 -3.18
N PHE A 164 -2.74 11.31 -3.08
CA PHE A 164 -1.77 10.23 -2.92
C PHE A 164 -0.73 10.25 -4.04
N CYS A 165 -1.17 10.31 -5.29
CA CYS A 165 -0.27 10.37 -6.45
C CYS A 165 0.59 11.64 -6.44
N PHE A 166 0.01 12.81 -6.17
CA PHE A 166 0.74 14.09 -6.10
C PHE A 166 1.86 14.06 -5.05
N PHE A 167 1.55 13.62 -3.82
CA PHE A 167 2.55 13.53 -2.75
C PHE A 167 3.56 12.40 -2.98
N ALA A 168 3.15 11.24 -3.51
CA ALA A 168 4.06 10.16 -3.87
C ALA A 168 5.04 10.58 -4.98
N LEU A 169 4.58 11.32 -5.98
CA LEU A 169 5.43 11.89 -7.04
C LEU A 169 6.42 12.90 -6.47
N ILE A 170 5.97 13.88 -5.68
CA ILE A 170 6.85 14.90 -5.09
C ILE A 170 7.90 14.26 -4.20
N PHE A 171 7.51 13.40 -3.26
CA PHE A 171 8.46 12.82 -2.30
C PHE A 171 9.35 11.75 -2.93
N GLY A 172 8.87 10.98 -3.91
CA GLY A 172 9.71 10.06 -4.69
C GLY A 172 10.80 10.80 -5.47
N GLN A 173 10.44 11.87 -6.20
CA GLN A 173 11.42 12.65 -6.98
C GLN A 173 12.34 13.49 -6.09
N LEU A 174 11.84 14.02 -4.97
CA LEU A 174 12.66 14.75 -4.00
C LEU A 174 13.65 13.81 -3.30
N SER A 175 13.24 12.57 -2.98
CA SER A 175 14.17 11.55 -2.47
C SER A 175 15.31 11.29 -3.44
N ASN A 176 15.00 11.08 -4.73
CA ASN A 176 16.00 10.83 -5.78
C ASN A 176 16.99 12.00 -5.97
N ARG A 177 16.59 13.24 -5.66
CA ARG A 177 17.40 14.45 -5.86
C ARG A 177 18.19 14.88 -4.62
N VAL A 178 17.65 14.71 -3.42
CA VAL A 178 18.23 15.26 -2.18
C VAL A 178 18.95 14.19 -1.35
N THR A 179 18.66 12.90 -1.53
CA THR A 179 19.36 11.83 -0.80
C THR A 179 20.58 11.31 -1.57
N THR A 180 21.73 11.98 -1.42
CA THR A 180 23.01 11.57 -2.04
C THR A 180 23.41 10.13 -1.69
N ASN A 181 23.09 9.69 -0.47
CA ASN A 181 23.30 8.31 0.01
C ASN A 181 22.10 7.37 -0.26
N GLY A 182 21.17 7.79 -1.13
CA GLY A 182 19.92 7.11 -1.44
C GLY A 182 18.84 7.19 -0.33
N PRO A 183 17.62 6.70 -0.62
CA PRO A 183 16.36 7.01 0.08
C PRO A 183 16.23 6.53 1.53
N ARG A 184 17.30 5.98 2.12
CA ARG A 184 17.29 5.31 3.43
C ARG A 184 18.02 6.11 4.52
N THR A 185 18.37 7.38 4.30
CA THR A 185 19.03 8.20 5.33
C THR A 185 18.12 8.47 6.52
N ARG A 186 18.67 8.54 7.73
CA ARG A 186 17.88 8.81 8.96
C ARG A 186 17.05 10.08 8.82
N TRP A 187 17.68 11.16 8.35
CA TRP A 187 17.03 12.47 8.24
C TRP A 187 15.85 12.45 7.26
N TRP A 188 15.98 11.75 6.13
CA TRP A 188 14.94 11.70 5.11
C TRP A 188 13.71 10.96 5.62
N LEU A 189 13.93 9.77 6.21
CA LEU A 189 12.84 8.96 6.79
C LEU A 189 12.20 9.66 8.00
N PHE A 190 12.98 10.35 8.83
CA PHE A 190 12.46 11.19 9.91
C PHE A 190 11.60 12.35 9.39
N VAL A 191 12.11 13.17 8.47
CA VAL A 191 11.38 14.31 7.91
C VAL A 191 10.11 13.86 7.19
N CYS A 192 10.17 12.80 6.39
CA CYS A 192 8.98 12.21 5.75
C CYS A 192 7.98 11.68 6.78
N GLY A 193 8.44 11.06 7.87
CA GLY A 193 7.59 10.58 8.96
C GLY A 193 6.92 11.72 9.73
N ILE A 194 7.64 12.80 10.03
CA ILE A 194 7.11 13.99 10.69
C ILE A 194 6.09 14.71 9.79
N ILE A 195 6.36 14.87 8.50
CA ILE A 195 5.39 15.52 7.58
C ILE A 195 4.10 14.71 7.50
N GLN A 196 4.18 13.38 7.35
CA GLN A 196 3.00 12.49 7.43
C GLN A 196 2.26 12.64 8.76
N ALA A 197 2.98 12.59 9.88
CA ALA A 197 2.40 12.70 11.21
C ALA A 197 1.68 14.03 11.42
N LEU A 198 2.25 15.14 10.95
CA LEU A 198 1.65 16.47 11.00
C LEU A 198 0.40 16.56 10.13
N MET A 199 0.39 15.98 8.92
CA MET A 199 -0.80 15.93 8.07
C MET A 199 -1.97 15.20 8.75
N VAL A 200 -1.72 14.05 9.38
CA VAL A 200 -2.75 13.31 10.12
C VAL A 200 -3.13 14.02 11.43
N LEU A 201 -2.19 14.65 12.13
CA LEU A 201 -2.45 15.40 13.37
C LEU A 201 -3.31 16.65 13.12
N VAL A 202 -3.06 17.39 12.03
CA VAL A 202 -3.89 18.54 11.63
C VAL A 202 -5.33 18.09 11.35
N VAL A 203 -5.52 16.97 10.64
CA VAL A 203 -6.85 16.36 10.44
C VAL A 203 -7.49 16.02 11.79
N ALA A 204 -6.77 15.34 12.69
CA ALA A 204 -7.29 14.95 13.99
C ALA A 204 -7.75 16.17 14.82
N ILE A 205 -6.94 17.23 14.88
CA ILE A 205 -7.27 18.46 15.60
C ILE A 205 -8.51 19.12 15.00
N LEU A 206 -8.56 19.32 13.67
CA LEU A 206 -9.67 20.03 13.02
C LEU A 206 -11.00 19.26 13.08
N VAL A 207 -10.97 17.93 13.11
CA VAL A 207 -12.15 17.09 13.35
C VAL A 207 -12.58 17.13 14.82
N VAL A 208 -11.65 17.00 15.78
CA VAL A 208 -11.95 17.05 17.23
C VAL A 208 -12.49 18.40 17.66
N THR A 209 -12.00 19.52 17.10
CA THR A 209 -12.52 20.86 17.37
C THR A 209 -13.82 21.18 16.63
N GLY A 210 -14.36 20.25 15.82
CA GLY A 210 -15.58 20.44 15.04
C GLY A 210 -15.46 21.46 13.90
N LEU A 211 -14.24 21.90 13.56
CA LEU A 211 -13.97 22.83 12.45
C LEU A 211 -14.19 22.14 11.09
N TRP A 212 -13.89 20.85 11.00
CA TRP A 212 -14.21 19.99 9.84
C TRP A 212 -15.17 18.89 10.28
N LYS A 213 -16.28 18.74 9.56
CA LYS A 213 -17.27 17.68 9.84
C LYS A 213 -16.96 16.44 9.03
N ALA A 214 -16.70 15.31 9.70
CA ALA A 214 -16.53 14.01 9.06
C ALA A 214 -17.83 13.50 8.41
N GLU A 215 -18.99 13.83 8.99
CA GLU A 215 -20.30 13.44 8.45
C GLU A 215 -21.04 14.65 7.87
N GLY A 216 -21.74 14.45 6.75
CA GLY A 216 -22.63 15.45 6.12
C GLY A 216 -21.97 16.54 5.26
N ASN A 217 -20.67 16.86 5.42
CA ASN A 217 -20.00 17.89 4.60
C ASN A 217 -18.97 17.32 3.61
N ARG A 218 -19.35 17.25 2.32
CA ARG A 218 -18.48 16.78 1.23
C ARG A 218 -17.20 17.61 1.07
N TYR A 219 -17.22 18.91 1.36
CA TYR A 219 -16.04 19.77 1.26
C TYR A 219 -15.03 19.53 2.38
N ASP A 220 -15.49 19.16 3.59
CA ASP A 220 -14.59 18.80 4.69
C ASP A 220 -14.03 17.39 4.49
N ALA A 221 -14.87 16.44 4.07
CA ALA A 221 -14.44 15.11 3.62
C ALA A 221 -13.32 15.18 2.58
N ALA A 222 -13.44 16.07 1.58
CA ALA A 222 -12.39 16.28 0.58
C ALA A 222 -11.07 16.80 1.17
N LYS A 223 -11.11 17.73 2.13
CA LYS A 223 -9.89 18.24 2.83
C LYS A 223 -9.23 17.14 3.66
N ILE A 224 -10.04 16.35 4.37
CA ILE A 224 -9.61 15.19 5.17
C ILE A 224 -8.92 14.17 4.27
N LEU A 225 -9.58 13.72 3.19
CA LEU A 225 -9.01 12.75 2.24
C LEU A 225 -7.80 13.31 1.47
N THR A 226 -7.71 14.63 1.25
CA THR A 226 -6.51 15.26 0.68
C THR A 226 -5.29 15.10 1.59
N LEU A 227 -5.43 15.39 2.90
CA LEU A 227 -4.30 15.29 3.85
C LEU A 227 -3.97 13.84 4.22
N LEU A 228 -4.99 12.99 4.44
CA LEU A 228 -4.78 11.58 4.75
C LEU A 228 -4.24 10.80 3.54
N GLY A 229 -4.80 11.04 2.35
CA GLY A 229 -4.32 10.48 1.09
C GLY A 229 -2.90 10.91 0.74
N GLY A 230 -2.60 12.20 0.93
CA GLY A 230 -1.24 12.73 0.80
C GLY A 230 -0.25 12.06 1.76
N SER A 231 -0.62 11.89 3.04
CA SER A 231 0.18 11.13 4.00
C SER A 231 0.39 9.67 3.56
N GLY A 232 -0.61 9.03 2.95
CA GLY A 232 -0.48 7.69 2.37
C GLY A 232 0.53 7.65 1.22
N GLY A 233 0.52 8.67 0.35
CA GLY A 233 1.45 8.79 -0.78
C GLY A 233 2.91 8.88 -0.34
N ILE A 234 3.22 9.76 0.63
CA ILE A 234 4.55 9.89 1.24
C ILE A 234 4.97 8.57 1.91
N GLN A 235 4.04 7.89 2.58
CA GLN A 235 4.31 6.63 3.28
C GLN A 235 4.74 5.52 2.30
N VAL A 236 3.90 5.22 1.31
CA VAL A 236 4.08 4.06 0.42
C VAL A 236 5.30 4.24 -0.49
N VAL A 237 5.56 5.46 -0.99
CA VAL A 237 6.77 5.71 -1.81
C VAL A 237 8.04 5.48 -1.01
N ASN A 238 8.11 5.98 0.23
CA ASN A 238 9.26 5.78 1.10
C ASN A 238 9.41 4.31 1.53
N ALA A 239 8.31 3.59 1.77
CA ALA A 239 8.35 2.15 2.07
C ALA A 239 8.96 1.34 0.91
N LYS A 240 8.49 1.54 -0.34
CA LYS A 240 9.04 0.86 -1.52
C LYS A 240 10.51 1.23 -1.77
N LEU A 241 10.90 2.49 -1.56
CA LEU A 241 12.28 2.94 -1.69
C LEU A 241 13.20 2.45 -0.54
N SER A 242 12.65 2.01 0.59
CA SER A 242 13.40 1.56 1.78
C SER A 242 14.02 0.15 1.68
N SER A 243 14.07 -0.45 0.48
CA SER A 243 14.71 -1.75 0.22
C SER A 243 14.15 -2.96 1.01
N VAL A 244 12.93 -2.84 1.58
CA VAL A 244 12.18 -3.95 2.19
C VAL A 244 10.96 -4.22 1.30
N ALA A 245 11.12 -5.11 0.32
CA ALA A 245 10.15 -5.28 -0.76
C ALA A 245 8.81 -5.84 -0.26
N GLU A 246 8.86 -6.69 0.78
CA GLU A 246 7.75 -7.44 1.38
C GLU A 246 6.72 -6.57 2.12
N ILE A 247 7.08 -5.34 2.48
CA ILE A 247 6.26 -4.48 3.36
C ILE A 247 6.01 -3.12 2.68
N PRO A 248 5.16 -3.07 1.63
CA PRO A 248 4.73 -1.84 0.97
C PRO A 248 3.82 -0.95 1.84
N THR A 249 3.48 -1.38 3.07
CA THR A 249 2.67 -0.68 4.11
C THR A 249 1.19 -0.43 3.81
N ALA A 250 0.74 -0.54 2.56
CA ALA A 250 -0.68 -0.46 2.21
C ALA A 250 -1.13 -1.61 1.26
N VAL A 251 -0.46 -1.74 0.10
CA VAL A 251 -0.87 -2.68 -0.96
C VAL A 251 -0.56 -4.13 -0.58
N VAL A 252 -1.59 -4.91 -0.22
CA VAL A 252 -1.42 -6.31 0.20
C VAL A 252 -1.53 -7.37 -0.91
N THR A 253 -1.96 -7.03 -2.13
CA THR A 253 -2.19 -8.04 -3.19
C THR A 253 -0.94 -8.84 -3.54
N SER A 254 0.20 -8.19 -3.79
CA SER A 254 1.47 -8.89 -4.04
C SER A 254 1.97 -9.65 -2.81
N PRO A 255 2.03 -9.06 -1.59
CA PRO A 255 2.30 -9.81 -0.36
C PRO A 255 1.43 -11.05 -0.14
N TRP A 256 0.14 -11.01 -0.49
CA TRP A 256 -0.75 -12.18 -0.40
C TRP A 256 -0.34 -13.29 -1.38
N VAL A 257 -0.16 -12.95 -2.66
CA VAL A 257 0.26 -13.92 -3.68
C VAL A 257 1.62 -14.51 -3.34
N GLU A 258 2.60 -13.67 -3.00
CA GLU A 258 3.96 -14.07 -2.63
C GLU A 258 4.06 -14.85 -1.31
N LEU A 259 3.07 -14.73 -0.42
CA LEU A 259 2.97 -15.55 0.79
C LEU A 259 2.34 -16.92 0.48
N LEU A 260 1.27 -16.93 -0.30
CA LEU A 260 0.55 -18.16 -0.67
C LEU A 260 1.34 -19.04 -1.65
N SER A 261 2.28 -18.47 -2.41
CA SER A 261 3.23 -19.19 -3.27
C SER A 261 4.60 -19.44 -2.65
N ASP A 262 4.82 -19.10 -1.37
CA ASP A 262 6.13 -19.27 -0.72
C ASP A 262 6.45 -20.77 -0.55
N PRO A 263 7.59 -21.29 -1.07
CA PRO A 263 7.95 -22.70 -0.93
C PRO A 263 8.06 -23.17 0.52
N HIS A 264 8.26 -22.25 1.47
CA HIS A 264 8.38 -22.53 2.89
C HIS A 264 7.10 -22.16 3.67
N LEU A 265 5.95 -21.92 3.02
CA LEU A 265 4.69 -21.56 3.67
C LEU A 265 4.36 -22.48 4.86
N PHE A 266 4.47 -23.79 4.67
CA PHE A 266 4.20 -24.81 5.69
C PHE A 266 5.44 -25.27 6.47
N SER A 267 6.61 -24.65 6.28
CA SER A 267 7.83 -25.01 7.02
C SER A 267 7.69 -24.66 8.50
N PRO A 268 7.87 -25.61 9.44
CA PRO A 268 7.71 -25.36 10.88
C PRO A 268 8.81 -24.46 11.46
N HIS A 269 9.85 -24.17 10.68
CA HIS A 269 10.91 -23.27 11.07
C HIS A 269 10.44 -21.81 11.08
N ILE A 270 10.70 -21.10 12.18
CA ILE A 270 10.26 -19.71 12.37
C ILE A 270 11.43 -18.71 12.22
N PHE A 271 12.66 -19.13 12.52
CA PHE A 271 13.80 -18.21 12.70
C PHE A 271 14.92 -18.32 11.65
N THR A 272 14.78 -19.17 10.63
CA THR A 272 15.75 -19.28 9.51
C THR A 272 15.75 -18.03 8.62
N LYS A 273 16.84 -17.82 7.86
CA LYS A 273 16.91 -16.72 6.88
C LYS A 273 15.89 -16.88 5.75
N GLU A 274 15.68 -18.09 5.26
CA GLU A 274 14.77 -18.38 4.13
C GLU A 274 13.32 -18.02 4.46
N VAL A 275 12.83 -18.42 5.63
CA VAL A 275 11.47 -18.10 6.11
C VAL A 275 11.27 -16.64 6.52
N ARG A 276 12.31 -15.80 6.50
CA ARG A 276 12.20 -14.39 6.89
C ARG A 276 11.22 -13.64 5.99
N SER A 277 11.30 -13.84 4.67
CA SER A 277 10.46 -13.11 3.71
C SER A 277 8.97 -13.46 3.87
N ARG A 278 8.65 -14.77 3.92
CA ARG A 278 7.36 -15.32 4.37
C ARG A 278 6.83 -14.65 5.63
N ASN A 279 7.64 -14.61 6.70
CA ASN A 279 7.24 -14.03 7.98
C ASN A 279 6.97 -12.52 7.88
N LEU A 280 7.76 -11.76 7.10
CA LEU A 280 7.54 -10.33 6.90
C LEU A 280 6.22 -10.06 6.16
N ARG A 281 5.91 -10.83 5.11
CA ARG A 281 4.62 -10.75 4.39
C ARG A 281 3.44 -11.06 5.31
N ALA A 282 3.53 -12.15 6.08
CA ALA A 282 2.50 -12.56 7.03
C ALA A 282 2.26 -11.50 8.13
N MET A 283 3.32 -10.89 8.67
CA MET A 283 3.20 -9.79 9.64
C MET A 283 2.69 -8.48 9.03
N HIS A 284 2.98 -8.19 7.76
CA HIS A 284 2.43 -7.04 7.05
C HIS A 284 0.91 -7.19 6.84
N ILE A 285 0.48 -8.34 6.30
CA ILE A 285 -0.92 -8.69 6.06
C ILE A 285 -1.70 -8.73 7.39
N GLY A 286 -1.20 -9.50 8.36
CA GLY A 286 -1.80 -9.61 9.69
C GLY A 286 -1.84 -8.28 10.43
N GLY A 287 -0.82 -7.44 10.27
CA GLY A 287 -0.78 -6.08 10.80
C GLY A 287 -1.86 -5.17 10.21
N LEU A 288 -2.03 -5.18 8.88
CA LEU A 288 -3.11 -4.42 8.23
C LEU A 288 -4.49 -4.91 8.70
N MET A 289 -4.72 -6.23 8.73
CA MET A 289 -5.99 -6.82 9.17
C MET A 289 -6.29 -6.49 10.65
N LEU A 290 -5.31 -6.65 11.54
CA LEU A 290 -5.41 -6.27 12.96
C LEU A 290 -5.74 -4.79 13.11
N GLY A 291 -5.10 -3.94 12.30
CA GLY A 291 -5.37 -2.51 12.27
C GLY A 291 -6.82 -2.20 11.89
N SER A 292 -7.33 -2.81 10.82
CA SER A 292 -8.72 -2.64 10.38
C SER A 292 -9.74 -3.16 11.41
N VAL A 293 -9.44 -4.25 12.12
CA VAL A 293 -10.30 -4.77 13.20
C VAL A 293 -10.33 -3.82 14.40
N ILE A 294 -9.17 -3.33 14.85
CA ILE A 294 -9.08 -2.36 15.96
C ILE A 294 -9.77 -1.04 15.58
N GLY A 295 -9.50 -0.52 14.39
CA GLY A 295 -10.14 0.71 13.89
C GLY A 295 -11.66 0.54 13.77
N GLY A 296 -12.16 -0.57 13.24
CA GLY A 296 -13.60 -0.86 13.17
C GLY A 296 -14.28 -0.93 14.53
N LEU A 297 -13.62 -1.53 15.54
CA LEU A 297 -14.11 -1.56 16.92
C LEU A 297 -14.15 -0.15 17.55
N ILE A 298 -13.10 0.65 17.36
CA ILE A 298 -13.08 2.04 17.86
C ILE A 298 -14.16 2.87 17.14
N ARG A 299 -14.32 2.72 15.82
CA ARG A 299 -15.33 3.46 15.02
C ARG A 299 -16.74 3.19 15.52
N LYS A 300 -17.03 1.95 15.91
CA LYS A 300 -18.33 1.51 16.44
C LYS A 300 -18.68 2.15 17.79
N TYR A 301 -17.70 2.35 18.68
CA TYR A 301 -17.96 2.80 20.06
C TYR A 301 -17.57 4.26 20.35
N ALA A 302 -16.68 4.86 19.56
CA ALA A 302 -16.12 6.20 19.80
C ALA A 302 -15.94 7.08 18.54
N GLY A 303 -16.41 6.61 17.37
CA GLY A 303 -16.28 7.35 16.11
C GLY A 303 -14.85 7.35 15.53
N SER A 304 -14.63 8.11 14.45
CA SER A 304 -13.34 8.14 13.74
C SER A 304 -12.28 9.04 14.36
N ALA A 305 -12.67 10.11 15.06
CA ALA A 305 -11.73 11.11 15.56
C ALA A 305 -10.62 10.52 16.48
N PRO A 306 -10.91 9.58 17.42
CA PRO A 306 -9.88 8.92 18.21
C PRO A 306 -8.92 8.06 17.36
N ILE A 307 -9.40 7.48 16.25
CA ILE A 307 -8.61 6.64 15.34
C ILE A 307 -7.59 7.51 14.61
N ILE A 308 -8.01 8.66 14.08
CA ILE A 308 -7.12 9.60 13.38
C ILE A 308 -6.06 10.12 14.36
N PHE A 309 -6.43 10.47 15.60
CA PHE A 309 -5.50 10.91 16.63
C PHE A 309 -4.49 9.81 17.03
N LEU A 310 -4.97 8.57 17.22
CA LEU A 310 -4.11 7.41 17.49
C LEU A 310 -3.13 7.14 16.33
N THR A 311 -3.61 7.21 15.08
CA THR A 311 -2.76 7.08 13.88
C THR A 311 -1.70 8.18 13.80
N ALA A 312 -2.03 9.43 14.15
CA ALA A 312 -1.06 10.51 14.24
C ALA A 312 0.03 10.19 15.29
N GLY A 313 -0.37 9.79 16.51
CA GLY A 313 0.57 9.40 17.56
C GLY A 313 1.50 8.24 17.16
N ILE A 314 0.95 7.22 16.50
CA ILE A 314 1.74 6.10 15.97
C ILE A 314 2.74 6.58 14.89
N LYS A 315 2.33 7.48 13.99
CA LYS A 315 3.24 8.07 12.99
C LYS A 315 4.36 8.93 13.61
N ILE A 316 4.09 9.69 14.67
CA ILE A 316 5.13 10.41 15.43
C ILE A 316 6.14 9.41 16.02
N LEU A 317 5.66 8.34 16.66
CA LEU A 317 6.51 7.30 17.25
C LEU A 317 7.40 6.62 16.19
N ILE A 318 6.83 6.28 15.02
CA ILE A 318 7.59 5.72 13.88
C ILE A 318 8.65 6.70 13.37
N ALA A 319 8.33 8.00 13.26
CA ALA A 319 9.29 9.02 12.85
C ALA A 319 10.47 9.09 13.84
N CYS A 320 10.19 9.20 15.15
CA CYS A 320 11.21 9.19 16.20
C CYS A 320 12.05 7.91 16.19
N MET A 321 11.45 6.75 15.90
CA MET A 321 12.16 5.46 15.79
C MET A 321 13.26 5.50 14.72
N PHE A 322 13.06 6.18 13.59
CA PHE A 322 14.08 6.31 12.54
C PHE A 322 15.33 7.11 12.98
N LEU A 323 15.25 7.92 14.04
CA LEU A 323 16.44 8.56 14.61
C LEU A 323 17.28 7.57 15.42
N VAL A 324 16.63 6.69 16.18
CA VAL A 324 17.26 5.77 17.15
C VAL A 324 17.79 4.49 16.50
N LEU A 325 17.17 4.01 15.41
CA LEU A 325 17.55 2.75 14.76
C LEU A 325 19.03 2.71 14.33
N PRO A 326 19.73 1.55 14.42
CA PRO A 326 21.11 1.46 13.94
C PRO A 326 21.23 1.68 12.43
N GLY A 327 22.30 2.37 12.03
CA GLY A 327 22.65 2.56 10.63
C GLY A 327 23.42 1.37 10.03
N ASP A 328 23.52 1.35 8.71
CA ASP A 328 24.58 0.61 8.02
C ASP A 328 25.94 1.24 8.41
N ALA A 329 26.94 0.40 8.67
CA ALA A 329 28.30 0.80 9.05
C ALA A 329 29.14 1.19 7.82
#